data_AF-A0A317H2Y3-F1
#
_entry.id   AF-A0A317H2Y3-F1
#
_cell.length_a   1.000
_cell.length_b   1.000
_cell.length_c   1.000
_cell.angle_alpha   90.00
_cell.angle_beta   90.00
_cell.angle_gamma   90.00
#
_symmetry.space_group_name_H-M   'P 1'
#
loop_
_entity.id
_entity.type
_entity.pdbx_description
1 polymer ?
#
loop_
_entity_poly.entity_id
_entity_poly.type
_entity_poly.pdbx_seq_one_letter_code
_entity_poly.pdbx_strand_id
1 'polypeptide(L)'
;MSETKRPRSIGDDIIDAVETATSKWTRQKKSEERHPGMIRYRTSRMTKEPRTTQKEAAWQIMEAAYMAASSNDSLPALARQIYYQARPKIMALTEDKELAYGYFSQTLLPDYIEEHDLDWNVVYDARGHFEEPHTNRNIGCGTIQVDNYLDKLTEPQIVKADFSGASVDVIGPQGGYSAVLFCEKEGFSPLFEAVNLANRHDLMIVSTKGVSVTAARKLIDSVCGANNLPLFVLHDFDVAGFMIFGTLRRDTRRYQFANTVEVIDLGLRLADIAGLEREPAAATRTSADILRTQLAENGATDAEIGILLNERVELNAMTSDALIEMIERKLKAYGLKKVIPDEELLTQAYREFHRSQLLREKFEEMQGEFEESTTEIEVPKNLQEKVRARLNKHPDLRWDDAIQIVLDKSQLHEVRAEKQKARQKSGDFTDGDGAA
;
A
#
# COMPACT_ATOMS: atom_id res chain seq x y z
N MET A 1 18.83 2.50 -43.06
CA MET A 1 19.60 3.39 -43.94
C MET A 1 19.81 4.69 -43.17
N SER A 2 21.06 5.12 -43.03
CA SER A 2 21.50 6.29 -42.27
C SER A 2 20.76 7.56 -42.72
N GLU A 3 19.94 8.15 -41.84
CA GLU A 3 19.42 9.52 -42.00
C GLU A 3 20.60 10.48 -41.83
N THR A 4 21.24 10.84 -42.94
CA THR A 4 22.21 11.93 -42.99
C THR A 4 21.50 13.23 -42.67
N LYS A 5 21.63 13.72 -41.43
CA LYS A 5 21.17 15.06 -41.03
C LYS A 5 21.85 16.09 -41.94
N ARG A 6 21.04 16.98 -42.53
CA ARG A 6 21.52 18.09 -43.35
C ARG A 6 22.42 19.02 -42.52
N PRO A 7 23.42 19.70 -43.11
CA PRO A 7 24.26 20.66 -42.40
C PRO A 7 23.41 21.78 -41.80
N ARG A 8 23.73 22.25 -40.59
CA ARG A 8 22.99 23.36 -39.98
C ARG A 8 23.27 24.66 -40.73
N SER A 9 22.25 25.16 -41.41
CA SER A 9 22.21 26.47 -42.05
C SER A 9 20.83 27.09 -41.83
N ILE A 10 20.72 28.43 -41.86
CA ILE A 10 19.42 29.10 -41.72
C ILE A 10 18.41 28.58 -42.77
N GLY A 11 18.88 28.26 -43.98
CA GLY A 11 18.03 27.69 -45.02
C GLY A 11 17.53 26.29 -44.68
N ASP A 12 18.40 25.42 -44.19
CA ASP A 12 18.06 24.04 -43.81
C ASP A 12 17.17 24.01 -42.56
N ASP A 13 17.42 24.89 -41.58
CA ASP A 13 16.61 25.01 -40.38
C ASP A 13 15.18 25.49 -40.70
N ILE A 14 15.03 26.40 -41.68
CA ILE A 14 13.71 26.83 -42.17
C ILE A 14 13.00 25.67 -42.88
N ILE A 15 13.70 24.90 -43.71
CA ILE A 15 13.13 23.75 -44.40
C ILE A 15 12.67 22.70 -43.40
N ASP A 16 13.51 22.35 -42.42
CA ASP A 16 13.21 21.37 -41.39
C ASP A 16 12.01 21.82 -40.53
N ALA A 17 11.90 23.12 -40.22
CA ALA A 17 10.76 23.67 -39.50
C ALA A 17 9.46 23.55 -40.31
N VAL A 18 9.49 23.84 -41.62
CA VAL A 18 8.33 23.72 -42.50
C VAL A 18 7.94 22.25 -42.73
N GLU A 19 8.91 21.37 -42.97
CA GLU A 19 8.68 19.93 -43.13
C GLU A 19 8.11 19.32 -41.85
N THR A 20 8.63 19.72 -40.68
CA THR A 20 8.12 19.26 -39.37
C THR A 20 6.70 19.74 -39.15
N ALA A 21 6.41 21.02 -39.37
CA ALA A 21 5.08 21.60 -39.20
C ALA A 21 4.05 20.98 -40.14
N THR A 22 4.47 20.59 -41.36
CA THR A 22 3.58 20.02 -42.39
C THR A 22 3.56 18.49 -42.42
N SER A 23 4.44 17.81 -41.67
CA SER A 23 4.61 16.35 -41.68
C SER A 23 3.31 15.59 -41.41
N LYS A 24 2.51 16.05 -40.42
CA LYS A 24 1.21 15.47 -40.07
C LYS A 24 0.20 15.62 -41.21
N TRP A 25 0.18 16.78 -41.85
CA TRP A 25 -0.68 17.05 -43.01
C TRP A 25 -0.29 16.18 -44.21
N THR A 26 1.01 16.06 -44.49
CA THR A 26 1.54 15.23 -45.56
C THR A 26 1.22 13.75 -45.35
N ARG A 27 1.35 13.24 -44.11
CA ARG A 27 0.96 11.87 -43.75
C ARG A 27 -0.53 11.64 -43.96
N GLN A 28 -1.36 12.58 -43.52
CA GLN A 28 -2.80 12.53 -43.70
C GLN A 28 -3.18 12.53 -45.20
N LYS A 29 -2.56 13.40 -46.01
CA LYS A 29 -2.78 13.46 -47.47
C LYS A 29 -2.36 12.18 -48.18
N LYS A 30 -1.19 11.61 -47.87
CA LYS A 30 -0.76 10.32 -48.40
C LYS A 30 -1.69 9.16 -47.99
N SER A 31 -2.29 9.24 -46.79
CA SER A 31 -3.30 8.26 -46.37
C SER A 31 -4.61 8.41 -47.14
N GLU A 32 -5.02 9.64 -47.45
CA GLU A 32 -6.18 9.97 -48.29
C GLU A 32 -6.01 9.50 -49.74
N GLU A 33 -4.80 9.64 -50.30
CA GLU A 33 -4.45 9.15 -51.64
C GLU A 33 -4.51 7.62 -51.74
N ARG A 34 -4.01 6.90 -50.71
CA ARG A 34 -4.03 5.43 -50.68
C ARG A 34 -5.43 4.87 -50.43
N HIS A 35 -6.25 5.60 -49.68
CA HIS A 35 -7.58 5.17 -49.28
C HIS A 35 -8.55 6.35 -49.42
N PRO A 36 -9.25 6.49 -50.56
CA PRO A 36 -10.18 7.60 -50.80
C PRO A 36 -11.29 7.75 -49.74
N GLY A 37 -11.63 6.65 -49.04
CA GLY A 37 -12.54 6.67 -47.88
C GLY A 37 -12.03 7.47 -46.68
N MET A 38 -10.71 7.69 -46.57
CA MET A 38 -10.10 8.49 -45.51
C MET A 38 -10.37 9.98 -45.67
N ILE A 39 -10.75 10.45 -46.87
CA ILE A 39 -11.24 11.82 -47.09
C ILE A 39 -12.56 11.99 -46.34
N ARG A 40 -13.50 11.04 -46.50
CA ARG A 40 -14.79 11.03 -45.78
C ARG A 40 -14.59 10.89 -44.28
N TYR A 41 -13.61 10.08 -43.85
CA TYR A 41 -13.24 9.94 -42.44
C TYR A 41 -12.63 11.22 -41.85
N ARG A 42 -11.77 11.94 -42.58
CA ARG A 42 -11.24 13.24 -42.13
C ARG A 42 -12.37 14.25 -42.05
N THR A 43 -13.17 14.38 -43.09
CA THR A 43 -14.31 15.30 -43.11
C THR A 43 -15.24 14.98 -41.94
N SER A 44 -15.60 13.70 -41.72
CA SER A 44 -16.45 13.32 -40.59
C SER A 44 -15.79 13.59 -39.24
N ARG A 45 -14.48 13.42 -39.08
CA ARG A 45 -13.76 13.76 -37.84
C ARG A 45 -13.60 15.27 -37.60
N MET A 46 -13.48 16.06 -38.66
CA MET A 46 -13.37 17.52 -38.59
C MET A 46 -14.74 18.20 -38.43
N THR A 47 -15.83 17.55 -38.86
CA THR A 47 -17.20 18.06 -38.72
C THR A 47 -17.97 17.40 -37.58
N LYS A 48 -17.45 16.32 -36.96
CA LYS A 48 -18.05 15.71 -35.77
C LYS A 48 -17.58 16.49 -34.55
N GLU A 49 -18.40 17.45 -34.14
CA GLU A 49 -18.33 17.98 -32.78
C GLU A 49 -18.85 16.90 -31.82
N PRO A 50 -18.01 16.35 -30.91
CA PRO A 50 -18.58 15.68 -29.75
C PRO A 50 -19.41 16.71 -29.01
N ARG A 51 -20.71 16.48 -28.84
CA ARG A 51 -21.61 17.47 -28.21
C ARG A 51 -21.18 17.83 -26.78
N THR A 52 -20.40 16.96 -26.13
CA THR A 52 -19.78 17.19 -24.82
C THR A 52 -18.56 16.27 -24.69
N THR A 53 -17.45 16.77 -24.14
CA THR A 53 -16.26 15.96 -23.83
C THR A 53 -16.46 15.13 -22.56
N GLN A 54 -15.67 14.06 -22.35
CA GLN A 54 -15.71 13.29 -21.09
C GLN A 54 -15.38 14.14 -19.86
N LYS A 55 -14.57 15.19 -20.01
CA LYS A 55 -14.29 16.15 -18.91
C LYS A 55 -15.52 17.01 -18.61
N GLU A 56 -16.09 17.66 -19.61
CA GLU A 56 -17.28 18.51 -19.44
C GLU A 56 -18.47 17.71 -18.88
N ALA A 57 -18.71 16.51 -19.40
CA ALA A 57 -19.76 15.63 -18.89
C ALA A 57 -19.49 15.19 -17.45
N ALA A 58 -18.22 14.94 -17.10
CA ALA A 58 -17.86 14.64 -15.71
C ALA A 58 -18.12 15.83 -14.79
N TRP A 59 -17.81 17.07 -15.19
CA TRP A 59 -18.03 18.25 -14.34
C TRP A 59 -19.51 18.50 -14.07
N GLN A 60 -20.39 18.15 -15.01
CA GLN A 60 -21.84 18.26 -14.80
C GLN A 60 -22.39 17.22 -13.82
N ILE A 61 -21.71 16.08 -13.65
CA ILE A 61 -22.23 14.90 -12.95
C ILE A 61 -21.50 14.66 -11.61
N MET A 62 -20.27 15.16 -11.46
CA MET A 62 -19.36 14.74 -10.39
C MET A 62 -19.94 14.95 -8.99
N GLU A 63 -20.49 16.13 -8.72
CA GLU A 63 -21.09 16.46 -7.42
C GLU A 63 -22.28 15.55 -7.10
N ALA A 64 -23.20 15.38 -8.04
CA ALA A 64 -24.34 14.49 -7.86
C ALA A 64 -23.91 13.02 -7.67
N ALA A 65 -22.83 12.59 -8.33
CA ALA A 65 -22.28 11.25 -8.16
C ALA A 65 -21.59 11.07 -6.80
N TYR A 66 -20.86 12.09 -6.32
CA TYR A 66 -20.25 12.10 -5.00
C TYR A 66 -21.32 12.06 -3.91
N MET A 67 -22.29 12.98 -3.94
CA MET A 67 -23.38 13.06 -2.97
C MET A 67 -24.20 11.76 -2.92
N ALA A 68 -24.42 11.10 -4.07
CA ALA A 68 -25.08 9.79 -4.10
C ALA A 68 -24.23 8.68 -3.45
N ALA A 69 -22.90 8.74 -3.55
CA ALA A 69 -22.00 7.74 -2.98
C ALA A 69 -21.71 7.97 -1.49
N SER A 70 -21.63 9.22 -1.03
CA SER A 70 -21.34 9.63 0.35
C SER A 70 -22.58 9.75 1.24
N SER A 71 -23.77 9.39 0.74
CA SER A 71 -25.05 9.66 1.42
C SER A 71 -25.17 11.13 1.83
N ASN A 72 -25.04 12.02 0.84
CA ASN A 72 -25.06 13.47 0.98
C ASN A 72 -24.00 14.00 1.95
N ASP A 73 -22.76 13.58 1.72
CA ASP A 73 -21.54 13.97 2.46
C ASP A 73 -21.51 13.57 3.94
N SER A 74 -22.34 12.61 4.33
CA SER A 74 -22.37 12.09 5.71
C SER A 74 -21.38 10.95 5.95
N LEU A 75 -20.95 10.26 4.89
CA LEU A 75 -20.07 9.10 4.94
C LEU A 75 -18.91 9.22 3.94
N PRO A 76 -17.74 8.61 4.21
CA PRO A 76 -16.68 8.51 3.22
C PRO A 76 -17.17 7.79 1.95
N ALA A 77 -16.85 8.33 0.77
CA ALA A 77 -17.24 7.72 -0.51
C ALA A 77 -16.06 7.01 -1.19
N LEU A 78 -16.24 5.75 -1.57
CA LEU A 78 -15.21 5.04 -2.36
C LEU A 78 -15.16 5.62 -3.78
N ALA A 79 -13.96 5.87 -4.30
CA ALA A 79 -13.77 6.36 -5.67
C ALA A 79 -14.42 5.44 -6.72
N ARG A 80 -14.49 4.12 -6.46
CA ARG A 80 -15.26 3.18 -7.29
C ARG A 80 -16.77 3.41 -7.21
N GLN A 81 -17.33 3.69 -6.03
CA GLN A 81 -18.75 3.99 -5.90
C GLN A 81 -19.10 5.25 -6.68
N ILE A 82 -18.32 6.33 -6.51
CA ILE A 82 -18.49 7.57 -7.28
C ILE A 82 -18.39 7.28 -8.79
N TYR A 83 -17.39 6.48 -9.21
CA TYR A 83 -17.26 6.06 -10.60
C TYR A 83 -18.49 5.32 -11.11
N TYR A 84 -19.03 4.34 -10.38
CA TYR A 84 -20.21 3.60 -10.81
C TYR A 84 -21.47 4.46 -10.86
N GLN A 85 -21.58 5.49 -10.01
CA GLN A 85 -22.66 6.48 -10.06
C GLN A 85 -22.50 7.47 -11.24
N ALA A 86 -21.26 7.85 -11.56
CA ALA A 86 -20.94 8.82 -12.61
C ALA A 86 -20.89 8.21 -14.01
N ARG A 87 -20.32 7.01 -14.15
CA ARG A 87 -20.03 6.33 -15.43
C ARG A 87 -21.23 6.27 -16.38
N PRO A 88 -22.41 5.73 -16.00
CA PRO A 88 -23.52 5.63 -16.94
C PRO A 88 -24.01 7.01 -17.41
N LYS A 89 -24.01 8.01 -16.52
CA LYS A 89 -24.44 9.39 -16.83
C LYS A 89 -23.44 10.09 -17.75
N ILE A 90 -22.13 9.96 -17.49
CA ILE A 90 -21.07 10.51 -18.35
C ILE A 90 -21.08 9.83 -19.72
N MET A 91 -21.25 8.50 -19.77
CA MET A 91 -21.33 7.76 -21.04
C MET A 91 -22.55 8.19 -21.86
N ALA A 92 -23.72 8.37 -21.23
CA ALA A 92 -24.92 8.87 -21.92
C ALA A 92 -24.70 10.26 -22.54
N LEU A 93 -23.94 11.14 -21.88
CA LEU A 93 -23.60 12.49 -22.39
C LEU A 93 -22.49 12.49 -23.45
N THR A 94 -21.76 11.38 -23.62
CA THR A 94 -20.56 11.29 -24.49
C THR A 94 -20.72 10.27 -25.61
N GLU A 95 -21.96 10.03 -26.06
CA GLU A 95 -22.30 9.06 -27.11
C GLU A 95 -21.79 7.64 -26.79
N ASP A 96 -21.96 7.21 -25.53
CA ASP A 96 -21.54 5.90 -25.00
C ASP A 96 -20.03 5.62 -25.11
N LYS A 97 -19.22 6.67 -25.22
CA LYS A 97 -17.77 6.54 -25.19
C LYS A 97 -17.33 5.96 -23.84
N GLU A 98 -16.71 4.78 -23.88
CA GLU A 98 -16.26 4.10 -22.68
C GLU A 98 -15.36 5.00 -21.82
N LEU A 99 -15.76 5.15 -20.56
CA LEU A 99 -15.00 5.83 -19.53
C LEU A 99 -14.15 4.79 -18.78
N ALA A 100 -12.84 4.86 -18.93
CA ALA A 100 -11.93 4.00 -18.20
C ALA A 100 -11.84 4.44 -16.72
N TYR A 101 -11.93 3.48 -15.79
CA TYR A 101 -11.80 3.77 -14.35
C TYR A 101 -10.47 4.44 -13.99
N GLY A 102 -9.37 4.06 -14.65
CA GLY A 102 -8.07 4.70 -14.47
C GLY A 102 -8.12 6.20 -14.79
N TYR A 103 -8.71 6.58 -15.92
CA TYR A 103 -8.85 7.99 -16.29
C TYR A 103 -9.79 8.76 -15.33
N PHE A 104 -10.88 8.13 -14.90
CA PHE A 104 -11.79 8.75 -13.93
C PHE A 104 -11.12 8.98 -12.57
N SER A 105 -10.59 7.92 -11.96
CA SER A 105 -10.04 7.95 -10.60
C SER A 105 -8.71 8.68 -10.49
N GLN A 106 -7.92 8.75 -11.56
CA GLN A 106 -6.59 9.38 -11.53
C GLN A 106 -6.56 10.78 -12.15
N THR A 107 -7.58 11.16 -12.93
CA THR A 107 -7.64 12.46 -13.61
C THR A 107 -8.94 13.19 -13.29
N LEU A 108 -10.08 12.72 -13.80
CA LEU A 108 -11.32 13.50 -13.74
C LEU A 108 -11.76 13.86 -12.31
N LEU A 109 -11.75 12.89 -11.40
CA LEU A 109 -12.19 13.11 -10.02
C LEU A 109 -11.20 14.00 -9.22
N PRO A 110 -9.87 13.74 -9.23
CA PRO A 110 -8.92 14.66 -8.60
C PRO A 110 -8.94 16.08 -9.18
N ASP A 111 -8.98 16.23 -10.51
CA ASP A 111 -9.05 17.53 -11.18
C ASP A 111 -10.30 18.32 -10.76
N TYR A 112 -11.46 17.66 -10.62
CA TYR A 112 -12.68 18.30 -10.16
C TYR A 112 -12.56 18.80 -8.72
N ILE A 113 -12.03 17.99 -7.82
CA ILE A 113 -11.83 18.35 -6.41
C ILE A 113 -10.89 19.56 -6.29
N GLU A 114 -9.78 19.55 -7.04
CA GLU A 114 -8.78 20.63 -7.05
C GLU A 114 -9.31 21.93 -7.68
N GLU A 115 -9.97 21.86 -8.85
CA GLU A 115 -10.49 23.04 -9.54
C GLU A 115 -11.62 23.75 -8.77
N HIS A 116 -12.35 23.01 -7.92
CA HIS A 116 -13.46 23.54 -7.12
C HIS A 116 -13.12 23.72 -5.63
N ASP A 117 -11.87 23.46 -5.21
CA ASP A 117 -11.40 23.59 -3.83
C ASP A 117 -12.30 22.87 -2.80
N LEU A 118 -12.58 21.59 -3.07
CA LEU A 118 -13.54 20.78 -2.29
C LEU A 118 -12.82 19.88 -1.27
N ASP A 119 -13.31 19.82 -0.03
CA ASP A 119 -12.80 18.93 1.01
C ASP A 119 -13.60 17.62 1.08
N TRP A 120 -13.73 16.93 -0.05
CA TRP A 120 -14.49 15.69 -0.12
C TRP A 120 -13.72 14.50 0.48
N ASN A 121 -14.41 13.72 1.32
CA ASN A 121 -13.86 12.51 1.93
C ASN A 121 -13.90 11.32 0.97
N VAL A 122 -12.98 11.32 0.00
CA VAL A 122 -12.89 10.27 -1.03
C VAL A 122 -11.85 9.21 -0.65
N VAL A 123 -12.32 7.96 -0.56
CA VAL A 123 -11.48 6.80 -0.25
C VAL A 123 -11.11 6.06 -1.53
N TYR A 124 -9.82 5.82 -1.75
CA TYR A 124 -9.33 5.02 -2.87
C TYR A 124 -9.01 3.59 -2.39
N ASP A 125 -9.19 2.59 -3.26
CA ASP A 125 -8.84 1.20 -2.92
C ASP A 125 -7.37 1.06 -2.53
N ALA A 126 -7.08 0.15 -1.61
CA ALA A 126 -5.71 -0.22 -1.28
C ALA A 126 -4.98 -0.73 -2.53
N ARG A 127 -3.81 -0.15 -2.81
CA ARG A 127 -2.97 -0.47 -3.98
C ARG A 127 -1.57 -0.85 -3.51
N GLY A 128 -1.51 -1.90 -2.72
CA GLY A 128 -0.31 -2.29 -2.02
C GLY A 128 -0.58 -2.75 -0.61
N HIS A 129 0.49 -3.08 0.07
CA HIS A 129 0.53 -3.31 1.51
C HIS A 129 1.83 -2.76 2.07
N PHE A 130 1.84 -2.52 3.37
CA PHE A 130 3.06 -2.26 4.10
C PHE A 130 3.17 -3.19 5.30
N GLU A 131 4.41 -3.56 5.62
CA GLU A 131 4.77 -4.44 6.70
C GLU A 131 5.66 -3.69 7.68
N GLU A 132 5.22 -3.63 8.94
CA GLU A 132 6.04 -3.14 10.04
C GLU A 132 6.88 -4.29 10.61
N PRO A 133 8.23 -4.12 10.73
CA PRO A 133 9.08 -5.18 11.24
C PRO A 133 8.76 -5.48 12.71
N HIS A 134 9.10 -6.68 13.14
CA HIS A 134 8.96 -7.22 14.50
C HIS A 134 7.53 -7.41 15.01
N THR A 135 6.51 -7.00 14.24
CA THR A 135 5.11 -7.04 14.67
C THR A 135 4.24 -8.02 13.88
N ASN A 136 4.75 -8.57 12.77
CA ASN A 136 4.01 -9.38 11.79
C ASN A 136 2.75 -8.66 11.24
N ARG A 137 2.67 -7.34 11.36
CA ARG A 137 1.53 -6.55 10.89
C ARG A 137 1.68 -6.30 9.40
N ASN A 138 0.87 -6.97 8.59
CA ASN A 138 0.70 -6.66 7.17
C ASN A 138 -0.59 -5.85 6.98
N ILE A 139 -0.45 -4.59 6.55
CA ILE A 139 -1.53 -3.61 6.48
C ILE A 139 -1.70 -3.16 5.03
N GLY A 140 -2.94 -3.13 4.54
CA GLY A 140 -3.21 -2.62 3.19
C GLY A 140 -2.79 -1.16 3.03
N CYS A 141 -2.18 -0.79 1.91
CA CYS A 141 -1.80 0.60 1.62
C CYS A 141 -2.96 1.35 0.96
N GLY A 142 -4.00 1.63 1.74
CA GLY A 142 -5.16 2.45 1.37
C GLY A 142 -5.38 3.59 2.36
N THR A 143 -6.17 4.60 1.98
CA THR A 143 -6.34 5.82 2.80
C THR A 143 -6.74 5.51 4.24
N ILE A 144 -7.79 4.70 4.42
CA ILE A 144 -8.31 4.34 5.75
C ILE A 144 -7.27 3.57 6.57
N GLN A 145 -6.60 2.60 5.95
CA GLN A 145 -5.63 1.77 6.65
C GLN A 145 -4.38 2.55 7.06
N VAL A 146 -3.92 3.46 6.21
CA VAL A 146 -2.82 4.37 6.53
C VAL A 146 -3.22 5.29 7.66
N ASP A 147 -4.40 5.91 7.61
CA ASP A 147 -4.88 6.81 8.67
C ASP A 147 -5.02 6.07 10.01
N ASN A 148 -5.64 4.89 10.01
CA ASN A 148 -5.75 4.04 11.20
C ASN A 148 -4.38 3.62 11.77
N TYR A 149 -3.36 3.44 10.93
CA TYR A 149 -2.01 3.12 11.39
C TYR A 149 -1.34 4.35 12.00
N LEU A 150 -1.43 5.50 11.34
CA LEU A 150 -0.88 6.77 11.80
C LEU A 150 -1.52 7.20 13.14
N ASP A 151 -2.82 7.01 13.30
CA ASP A 151 -3.55 7.30 14.56
C ASP A 151 -3.15 6.36 15.71
N LYS A 152 -2.58 5.20 15.41
CA LYS A 152 -2.14 4.19 16.38
C LYS A 152 -0.66 4.28 16.72
N LEU A 153 0.09 5.17 16.09
CA LEU A 153 1.51 5.34 16.39
C LEU A 153 1.68 5.61 17.89
N THR A 154 2.49 4.78 18.52
CA THR A 154 2.69 4.78 19.97
C THR A 154 4.17 4.61 20.24
N GLU A 155 4.71 5.51 21.06
CA GLU A 155 6.09 5.40 21.54
C GLU A 155 6.28 4.08 22.32
N PRO A 156 7.51 3.54 22.41
CA PRO A 156 7.75 2.29 23.13
C PRO A 156 7.25 2.35 24.58
N GLN A 157 6.33 1.46 24.94
CA GLN A 157 5.79 1.36 26.28
C GLN A 157 6.06 -0.02 26.87
N ILE A 158 6.60 -0.04 28.08
CA ILE A 158 6.86 -1.29 28.79
C ILE A 158 5.57 -1.76 29.45
N VAL A 159 5.09 -2.91 29.01
CA VAL A 159 4.02 -3.67 29.64
C VAL A 159 4.65 -4.52 30.73
N LYS A 160 4.29 -4.22 31.98
CA LYS A 160 4.82 -4.91 33.16
C LYS A 160 4.39 -6.36 33.20
N ALA A 161 5.23 -7.20 33.81
CA ALA A 161 4.90 -8.60 34.02
C ALA A 161 3.74 -8.76 35.01
N ASP A 162 2.77 -9.59 34.64
CA ASP A 162 1.68 -10.09 35.48
C ASP A 162 1.53 -11.60 35.23
N PHE A 163 0.32 -12.14 35.09
CA PHE A 163 0.11 -13.51 34.59
C PHE A 163 0.68 -13.72 33.17
N SER A 164 0.74 -12.66 32.36
CA SER A 164 1.49 -12.61 31.12
C SER A 164 2.89 -12.06 31.34
N GLY A 165 3.87 -12.53 30.58
CA GLY A 165 5.23 -11.99 30.65
C GLY A 165 5.29 -10.51 30.27
N ALA A 166 6.31 -9.81 30.78
CA ALA A 166 6.58 -8.43 30.37
C ALA A 166 6.86 -8.36 28.86
N SER A 167 6.44 -7.26 28.24
CA SER A 167 6.67 -6.96 26.83
C SER A 167 6.93 -5.47 26.62
N VAL A 168 7.42 -5.11 25.44
CA VAL A 168 7.44 -3.73 24.98
C VAL A 168 6.42 -3.63 23.86
N ASP A 169 5.41 -2.78 24.04
CA ASP A 169 4.46 -2.45 22.98
C ASP A 169 4.95 -1.21 22.24
N VAL A 170 4.94 -1.29 20.92
CA VAL A 170 5.39 -0.22 20.03
C VAL A 170 4.62 -0.33 18.72
N ILE A 171 4.22 0.83 18.21
CA ILE A 171 3.63 0.96 16.88
C ILE A 171 4.29 2.16 16.23
N GLY A 172 4.99 1.94 15.11
CA GLY A 172 5.70 3.01 14.43
C GLY A 172 7.21 3.02 14.58
N PRO A 173 7.84 4.11 14.13
CA PRO A 173 9.27 4.17 13.92
C PRO A 173 10.08 4.23 15.21
N GLN A 174 9.58 4.93 16.23
CA GLN A 174 10.29 5.14 17.49
C GLN A 174 10.51 3.80 18.21
N GLY A 175 11.75 3.32 18.25
CA GLY A 175 12.08 2.01 18.84
C GLY A 175 11.69 0.79 17.99
N GLY A 176 10.97 0.98 16.87
CA GLY A 176 10.48 -0.10 16.01
C GLY A 176 11.29 -0.31 14.73
N TYR A 177 11.61 0.76 14.00
CA TYR A 177 12.37 0.67 12.74
C TYR A 177 13.15 1.92 12.38
N SER A 178 14.21 1.74 11.57
CA SER A 178 15.21 2.77 11.27
C SER A 178 15.06 3.38 9.87
N ALA A 179 14.28 2.75 9.00
CA ALA A 179 14.06 3.22 7.64
C ALA A 179 12.82 2.57 7.00
N VAL A 180 12.46 3.09 5.82
CA VAL A 180 11.37 2.56 5.00
C VAL A 180 11.92 2.09 3.66
N LEU A 181 11.54 0.90 3.21
CA LEU A 181 11.84 0.37 1.89
C LEU A 181 10.57 0.38 1.03
N PHE A 182 10.52 1.27 0.04
CA PHE A 182 9.47 1.30 -0.97
C PHE A 182 9.84 0.40 -2.15
N CYS A 183 8.96 -0.55 -2.49
CA CYS A 183 9.13 -1.44 -3.63
C CYS A 183 7.94 -1.33 -4.60
N GLU A 184 8.24 -1.08 -5.88
CA GLU A 184 7.24 -0.99 -6.95
C GLU A 184 6.78 -2.37 -7.47
N LYS A 185 6.61 -3.35 -6.59
CA LYS A 185 6.11 -4.68 -6.97
C LYS A 185 5.72 -5.46 -5.73
N GLU A 186 4.49 -5.96 -5.69
CA GLU A 186 4.09 -6.91 -4.63
C GLU A 186 4.71 -8.31 -4.82
N GLY A 187 5.35 -8.59 -5.96
CA GLY A 187 5.89 -9.91 -6.26
C GLY A 187 7.06 -10.36 -5.38
N PHE A 188 7.72 -9.43 -4.68
CA PHE A 188 8.90 -9.72 -3.87
C PHE A 188 8.61 -9.99 -2.39
N SER A 189 7.37 -9.77 -1.90
CA SER A 189 7.05 -9.96 -0.48
C SER A 189 7.40 -11.37 0.04
N PRO A 190 7.05 -12.48 -0.66
CA PRO A 190 7.43 -13.81 -0.18
C PRO A 190 8.94 -14.03 -0.09
N LEU A 191 9.71 -13.39 -0.97
CA LEU A 191 11.17 -13.47 -0.94
C LEU A 191 11.73 -12.70 0.26
N PHE A 192 11.23 -11.49 0.51
CA PHE A 192 11.65 -10.66 1.65
C PHE A 192 11.29 -11.31 2.99
N GLU A 193 10.12 -11.93 3.08
CA GLU A 193 9.69 -12.74 4.23
C GLU A 193 10.64 -13.93 4.45
N ALA A 194 10.97 -14.69 3.38
CA ALA A 194 11.83 -15.87 3.47
C ALA A 194 13.24 -15.56 3.99
N VAL A 195 13.80 -14.39 3.65
CA VAL A 195 15.12 -13.96 4.14
C VAL A 195 15.04 -13.07 5.37
N ASN A 196 13.83 -12.86 5.90
CA ASN A 196 13.54 -12.03 7.07
C ASN A 196 14.10 -10.59 6.95
N LEU A 197 13.99 -9.99 5.77
CA LEU A 197 14.66 -8.73 5.43
C LEU A 197 14.23 -7.57 6.35
N ALA A 198 12.92 -7.44 6.57
CA ALA A 198 12.31 -6.40 7.40
C ALA A 198 12.90 -6.42 8.83
N ASN A 199 12.91 -7.58 9.48
CA ASN A 199 13.37 -7.71 10.86
C ASN A 199 14.89 -7.70 11.00
N ARG A 200 15.64 -8.13 9.96
CA ARG A 200 17.11 -8.08 10.00
C ARG A 200 17.63 -6.66 9.96
N HIS A 201 17.00 -5.81 9.14
CA HIS A 201 17.46 -4.44 8.90
C HIS A 201 16.61 -3.34 9.54
N ASP A 202 15.56 -3.71 10.30
CA ASP A 202 14.63 -2.77 10.93
C ASP A 202 14.02 -1.84 9.87
N LEU A 203 13.40 -2.45 8.87
CA LEU A 203 12.80 -1.78 7.71
C LEU A 203 11.29 -1.97 7.72
N MET A 204 10.54 -0.87 7.64
CA MET A 204 9.15 -0.94 7.18
C MET A 204 9.15 -1.13 5.66
N ILE A 205 8.57 -2.22 5.16
CA ILE A 205 8.52 -2.48 3.71
C ILE A 205 7.17 -2.01 3.19
N VAL A 206 7.17 -1.11 2.21
CA VAL A 206 5.97 -0.60 1.54
C VAL A 206 5.99 -1.12 0.10
N SER A 207 5.09 -2.04 -0.20
CA SER A 207 4.93 -2.62 -1.54
C SER A 207 3.68 -2.04 -2.21
N THR A 208 3.81 -1.48 -3.41
CA THR A 208 2.67 -0.91 -4.13
C THR A 208 2.51 -1.49 -5.54
N LYS A 209 1.30 -1.35 -6.10
CA LYS A 209 1.02 -1.65 -7.51
C LYS A 209 0.85 -0.36 -8.32
N GLY A 210 1.89 -0.02 -9.08
CA GLY A 210 1.92 1.09 -10.03
C GLY A 210 2.15 2.47 -9.40
N VAL A 211 2.09 3.50 -10.24
CA VAL A 211 2.52 4.87 -9.92
C VAL A 211 1.69 5.47 -8.76
N SER A 212 2.33 5.50 -7.58
CA SER A 212 2.10 6.42 -6.47
C SER A 212 0.65 6.59 -6.00
N VAL A 213 0.23 5.74 -5.06
CA VAL A 213 -0.98 5.92 -4.25
C VAL A 213 -0.75 7.10 -3.31
N THR A 214 -1.64 8.08 -3.30
CA THR A 214 -1.59 9.23 -2.35
C THR A 214 -1.46 8.76 -0.90
N ALA A 215 -2.08 7.62 -0.55
CA ALA A 215 -1.95 6.98 0.76
C ALA A 215 -0.51 6.55 1.08
N ALA A 216 0.24 5.98 0.11
CA ALA A 216 1.64 5.61 0.32
C ALA A 216 2.51 6.85 0.57
N ARG A 217 2.26 7.94 -0.16
CA ARG A 217 2.97 9.21 0.06
C ARG A 217 2.66 9.80 1.43
N LYS A 218 1.39 9.77 1.86
CA LYS A 218 0.98 10.18 3.21
C LYS A 218 1.69 9.38 4.29
N LEU A 219 1.72 8.06 4.15
CA LEU A 219 2.46 7.18 5.05
C LEU A 219 3.95 7.57 5.11
N ILE A 220 4.59 7.75 3.95
CA ILE A 220 6.00 8.13 3.83
C ILE A 220 6.25 9.50 4.45
N ASP A 221 5.42 10.50 4.18
CA ASP A 221 5.58 11.85 4.71
C ASP A 221 5.49 11.86 6.25
N SER A 222 4.47 11.19 6.79
CA SER A 222 4.26 11.10 8.24
C SER A 222 5.29 10.22 8.95
N VAL A 223 5.73 9.11 8.35
CA VAL A 223 6.70 8.20 8.97
C VAL A 223 8.12 8.67 8.73
N CYS A 224 8.51 8.85 7.46
CA CYS A 224 9.88 9.22 7.12
C CYS A 224 10.15 10.69 7.41
N GLY A 225 9.30 11.56 6.89
CA GLY A 225 9.50 13.01 6.98
C GLY A 225 9.40 13.54 8.40
N ALA A 226 8.38 13.14 9.17
CA ALA A 226 8.23 13.63 10.54
C ALA A 226 9.24 13.04 11.54
N ASN A 227 9.85 11.89 11.23
CA ASN A 227 10.81 11.21 12.12
C ASN A 227 12.25 11.20 11.57
N ASN A 228 12.52 11.94 10.49
CA ASN A 228 13.83 11.98 9.80
C ASN A 228 14.38 10.58 9.46
N LEU A 229 13.52 9.68 9.00
CA LEU A 229 13.95 8.35 8.54
C LEU A 229 14.22 8.36 7.03
N PRO A 230 15.26 7.64 6.57
CA PRO A 230 15.51 7.48 5.16
C PRO A 230 14.44 6.60 4.49
N LEU A 231 14.02 7.04 3.30
CA LEU A 231 13.19 6.29 2.37
C LEU A 231 14.08 5.67 1.29
N PHE A 232 14.23 4.35 1.32
CA PHE A 232 14.86 3.61 0.25
C PHE A 232 13.86 3.24 -0.83
N VAL A 233 14.19 3.46 -2.11
CA VAL A 233 13.31 3.12 -3.24
C VAL A 233 13.95 2.03 -4.08
N LEU A 234 13.29 0.89 -4.18
CA LEU A 234 13.68 -0.23 -5.02
C LEU A 234 12.78 -0.26 -6.27
N HIS A 235 13.40 -0.05 -7.43
CA HIS A 235 12.72 0.00 -8.73
C HIS A 235 13.51 -0.70 -9.83
N ASP A 236 12.81 -1.01 -10.93
CA ASP A 236 13.37 -1.57 -12.16
C ASP A 236 14.25 -0.56 -12.90
N PHE A 237 15.19 -1.01 -13.74
CA PHE A 237 15.95 -0.14 -14.64
C PHE A 237 15.09 0.20 -15.87
N ASP A 238 14.07 1.03 -15.68
CA ASP A 238 13.18 1.45 -16.75
C ASP A 238 12.67 2.88 -16.54
N VAL A 239 11.96 3.43 -17.52
CA VAL A 239 11.41 4.79 -17.41
C VAL A 239 10.48 4.93 -16.20
N ALA A 240 9.64 3.93 -15.92
CA ALA A 240 8.64 4.01 -14.85
C ALA A 240 9.30 4.06 -13.47
N GLY A 241 10.30 3.22 -13.21
CA GLY A 241 11.05 3.18 -11.97
C GLY A 241 11.73 4.51 -11.65
N PHE A 242 12.42 5.11 -12.62
CA PHE A 242 13.01 6.45 -12.46
C PHE A 242 11.95 7.53 -12.23
N MET A 243 10.80 7.47 -12.92
CA MET A 243 9.70 8.40 -12.70
C MET A 243 9.12 8.28 -11.28
N ILE A 244 8.99 7.06 -10.75
CA ILE A 244 8.50 6.84 -9.39
C ILE A 244 9.49 7.32 -8.34
N PHE A 245 10.77 7.00 -8.51
CA PHE A 245 11.83 7.55 -7.66
C PHE A 245 11.77 9.07 -7.61
N GLY A 246 11.69 9.72 -8.78
CA GLY A 246 11.54 11.17 -8.85
C GLY A 246 10.25 11.69 -8.23
N THR A 247 9.14 10.96 -8.37
CA THR A 247 7.82 11.32 -7.84
C THR A 247 7.77 11.30 -6.31
N LEU A 248 8.52 10.40 -5.67
CA LEU A 248 8.64 10.32 -4.21
C LEU A 248 9.51 11.45 -3.62
N ARG A 249 10.29 12.16 -4.44
CA ARG A 249 11.20 13.25 -4.03
C ARG A 249 10.60 14.65 -4.08
N ARG A 250 9.46 14.81 -4.75
CA ARG A 250 8.88 16.12 -5.03
C ARG A 250 7.38 16.10 -4.96
N ASP A 251 6.81 17.28 -4.73
CA ASP A 251 5.38 17.48 -4.80
C ASP A 251 4.83 17.13 -6.17
N THR A 252 3.59 16.68 -6.15
CA THR A 252 2.80 16.48 -7.35
C THR A 252 1.49 17.21 -7.17
N ARG A 253 0.78 17.38 -8.28
CA ARG A 253 -0.58 17.89 -8.27
C ARG A 253 -1.49 17.17 -7.25
N ARG A 254 -1.30 15.87 -7.05
CA ARG A 254 -2.16 15.06 -6.17
C ARG A 254 -1.71 14.98 -4.72
N TYR A 255 -0.50 15.44 -4.41
CA TYR A 255 0.04 15.36 -3.06
C TYR A 255 1.23 16.30 -2.89
N GLN A 256 1.14 17.16 -1.87
CA GLN A 256 2.22 18.02 -1.40
C GLN A 256 2.75 17.45 -0.09
N PHE A 257 4.06 17.27 0.00
CA PHE A 257 4.72 16.83 1.23
C PHE A 257 4.74 17.96 2.26
N ALA A 258 4.32 17.64 3.48
CA ALA A 258 4.44 18.55 4.61
C ALA A 258 5.87 18.57 5.17
N ASN A 259 6.61 17.47 5.02
CA ASN A 259 7.97 17.31 5.54
C ASN A 259 8.98 17.03 4.42
N THR A 260 10.26 17.29 4.72
CA THR A 260 11.35 16.88 3.82
C THR A 260 11.65 15.40 4.04
N VAL A 261 11.62 14.60 2.97
CA VAL A 261 11.93 13.18 3.02
C VAL A 261 13.30 12.93 2.37
N GLU A 262 14.20 12.25 3.08
CA GLU A 262 15.45 11.78 2.51
C GLU A 262 15.20 10.52 1.67
N VAL A 263 15.15 10.69 0.35
CA VAL A 263 14.90 9.57 -0.58
C VAL A 263 16.21 9.08 -1.17
N ILE A 264 16.51 7.79 -0.95
CA ILE A 264 17.72 7.11 -1.40
C ILE A 264 17.36 6.05 -2.45
N ASP A 265 18.10 6.04 -3.54
CA ASP A 265 17.92 5.09 -4.62
C ASP A 265 18.60 3.74 -4.31
N LEU A 266 17.80 2.67 -4.18
CA LEU A 266 18.26 1.28 -4.13
C LEU A 266 17.97 0.50 -5.42
N GLY A 267 17.26 1.10 -6.37
CA GLY A 267 16.87 0.51 -7.64
C GLY A 267 18.06 0.12 -8.49
N LEU A 268 17.80 -0.64 -9.56
CA LEU A 268 18.84 -1.01 -10.50
C LEU A 268 19.50 0.25 -11.08
N ARG A 269 20.83 0.31 -11.06
CA ARG A 269 21.63 1.34 -11.72
C ARG A 269 22.53 0.72 -12.76
N LEU A 270 23.24 1.56 -13.54
CA LEU A 270 24.12 1.09 -14.61
C LEU A 270 25.11 -0.02 -14.18
N ALA A 271 25.62 0.05 -12.95
CA ALA A 271 26.56 -0.94 -12.42
C ALA A 271 25.90 -2.30 -12.10
N ASP A 272 24.59 -2.32 -11.83
CA ASP A 272 23.86 -3.52 -11.42
C ASP A 272 23.30 -4.31 -12.61
N ILE A 273 23.16 -3.68 -13.79
CA ILE A 273 22.56 -4.32 -14.99
C ILE A 273 23.56 -5.09 -15.87
N ALA A 274 24.82 -5.18 -15.46
CA ALA A 274 25.85 -5.86 -16.23
C ALA A 274 25.57 -7.37 -16.26
N GLY A 275 25.40 -7.93 -17.47
CA GLY A 275 25.14 -9.36 -17.66
C GLY A 275 23.68 -9.79 -17.44
N LEU A 276 22.78 -8.86 -17.09
CA LEU A 276 21.35 -9.12 -17.02
C LEU A 276 20.69 -9.04 -18.40
N GLU A 277 19.60 -9.78 -18.57
CA GLU A 277 18.78 -9.74 -19.77
C GLU A 277 18.15 -8.35 -19.94
N ARG A 278 18.21 -7.81 -21.16
CA ARG A 278 17.63 -6.52 -21.52
C ARG A 278 16.42 -6.73 -22.42
N GLU A 279 15.35 -6.02 -22.11
CA GLU A 279 14.14 -6.01 -22.91
C GLU A 279 13.97 -4.66 -23.62
N PRO A 280 13.20 -4.59 -24.71
CA PRO A 280 12.81 -3.30 -25.30
C PRO A 280 12.05 -2.42 -24.30
N ALA A 281 12.35 -1.12 -24.29
CA ALA A 281 11.63 -0.14 -23.49
C ALA A 281 10.15 -0.05 -23.90
N ALA A 282 9.29 0.32 -22.95
CA ALA A 282 7.86 0.47 -23.20
C ALA A 282 7.60 1.55 -24.27
N ALA A 283 6.68 1.27 -25.18
CA ALA A 283 6.31 2.21 -26.24
C ALA A 283 5.73 3.49 -25.63
N THR A 284 6.35 4.63 -25.92
CA THR A 284 5.91 5.94 -25.45
C THR A 284 5.57 6.87 -26.60
N ARG A 285 4.61 7.77 -26.35
CA ARG A 285 4.26 8.87 -27.27
C ARG A 285 5.07 10.14 -26.98
N THR A 286 5.80 10.16 -25.88
CA THR A 286 6.69 11.26 -25.48
C THR A 286 7.89 11.31 -26.42
N SER A 287 8.29 12.51 -26.85
CA SER A 287 9.49 12.65 -27.68
C SER A 287 10.74 12.25 -26.88
N ALA A 288 11.75 11.73 -27.58
CA ALA A 288 13.01 11.33 -26.95
C ALA A 288 13.65 12.49 -26.17
N ASP A 289 13.58 13.72 -26.68
CA ASP A 289 14.16 14.89 -26.01
C ASP A 289 13.48 15.21 -24.68
N ILE A 290 12.14 15.14 -24.62
CA ILE A 290 11.39 15.35 -23.37
C ILE A 290 11.72 14.23 -22.38
N LEU A 291 11.78 12.99 -22.87
CA LEU A 291 12.07 11.83 -22.02
C LEU A 291 13.48 11.89 -21.43
N ARG A 292 14.48 12.35 -22.20
CA ARG A 292 15.84 12.60 -21.72
C ARG A 292 15.84 13.58 -20.56
N THR A 293 15.15 14.72 -20.70
CA THR A 293 15.05 15.72 -19.64
C THR A 293 14.40 15.16 -18.39
N GLN A 294 13.28 14.42 -18.54
CA GLN A 294 12.59 13.82 -17.40
C GLN A 294 13.46 12.80 -16.65
N LEU A 295 14.16 11.92 -17.37
CA LEU A 295 15.07 10.96 -16.76
C LEU A 295 16.23 11.64 -16.04
N ALA A 296 16.82 12.69 -16.63
CA ALA A 296 17.88 13.47 -16.01
C ALA A 296 17.41 14.17 -14.72
N GLU A 297 16.23 14.79 -14.74
CA GLU A 297 15.60 15.38 -13.54
C GLU A 297 15.36 14.35 -12.43
N ASN A 298 15.08 13.11 -12.81
CA ASN A 298 14.89 11.99 -11.88
C ASN A 298 16.21 11.31 -11.48
N GLY A 299 17.36 11.85 -11.86
CA GLY A 299 18.68 11.38 -11.42
C GLY A 299 19.30 10.28 -12.26
N ALA A 300 18.81 10.03 -13.48
CA ALA A 300 19.50 9.18 -14.45
C ALA A 300 20.72 9.91 -15.04
N THR A 301 21.83 9.20 -15.20
CA THR A 301 23.02 9.70 -15.89
C THR A 301 22.86 9.63 -17.42
N ASP A 302 23.67 10.39 -18.18
CA ASP A 302 23.63 10.35 -19.65
C ASP A 302 23.81 8.94 -20.23
N ALA A 303 24.65 8.12 -19.60
CA ALA A 303 24.86 6.72 -19.97
C ALA A 303 23.62 5.87 -19.73
N GLU A 304 22.96 6.04 -18.57
CA GLU A 304 21.72 5.34 -18.24
C GLU A 304 20.59 5.76 -19.19
N ILE A 305 20.47 7.06 -19.47
CA ILE A 305 19.48 7.61 -20.41
C ILE A 305 19.66 7.01 -21.81
N GLY A 306 20.91 6.85 -22.29
CA GLY A 306 21.18 6.22 -23.58
C GLY A 306 20.57 4.83 -23.72
N ILE A 307 20.55 4.07 -22.62
CA ILE A 307 19.96 2.72 -22.54
C ILE A 307 18.44 2.82 -22.38
N LEU A 308 17.95 3.58 -21.39
CA LEU A 308 16.54 3.69 -21.00
C LEU A 308 15.59 4.16 -22.11
N LEU A 309 16.12 4.84 -23.13
CA LEU A 309 15.32 5.25 -24.29
C LEU A 309 14.88 4.09 -25.18
N ASN A 310 15.60 2.96 -25.14
CA ASN A 310 15.39 1.84 -26.06
C ASN A 310 15.27 0.49 -25.33
N GLU A 311 15.87 0.37 -24.15
CA GLU A 311 15.98 -0.87 -23.39
C GLU A 311 15.55 -0.66 -21.93
N ARG A 312 15.17 -1.75 -21.27
CA ARG A 312 14.85 -1.82 -19.84
C ARG A 312 15.39 -3.10 -19.22
N VAL A 313 15.61 -3.10 -17.91
CA VAL A 313 15.96 -4.31 -17.14
C VAL A 313 15.07 -4.38 -15.91
N GLU A 314 14.33 -5.47 -15.77
CA GLU A 314 13.46 -5.72 -14.62
C GLU A 314 14.28 -6.29 -13.45
N LEU A 315 13.89 -6.00 -12.21
CA LEU A 315 14.45 -6.63 -11.01
C LEU A 315 14.35 -8.16 -11.07
N ASN A 316 13.30 -8.67 -11.74
CA ASN A 316 13.11 -10.11 -11.98
C ASN A 316 14.16 -10.73 -12.92
N ALA A 317 14.97 -9.94 -13.62
CA ALA A 317 16.11 -10.45 -14.39
C ALA A 317 17.25 -10.93 -13.48
N MET A 318 17.28 -10.50 -12.21
CA MET A 318 18.20 -11.01 -11.20
C MET A 318 17.69 -12.31 -10.60
N THR A 319 18.61 -13.18 -10.20
CA THR A 319 18.28 -14.29 -9.29
C THR A 319 17.94 -13.74 -7.90
N SER A 320 17.16 -14.49 -7.13
CA SER A 320 16.67 -14.04 -5.82
C SER A 320 17.80 -13.72 -4.83
N ASP A 321 18.86 -14.53 -4.81
CA ASP A 321 20.07 -14.29 -4.01
C ASP A 321 20.80 -13.00 -4.42
N ALA A 322 21.01 -12.79 -5.71
CA ALA A 322 21.67 -11.59 -6.23
C ALA A 322 20.88 -10.31 -5.92
N LEU A 323 19.54 -10.36 -5.95
CA LEU A 323 18.69 -9.24 -5.57
C LEU A 323 18.86 -8.89 -4.08
N ILE A 324 18.83 -9.89 -3.20
CA ILE A 324 19.02 -9.67 -1.75
C ILE A 324 20.43 -9.15 -1.46
N GLU A 325 21.48 -9.73 -2.06
CA GLU A 325 22.85 -9.25 -1.92
C GLU A 325 23.01 -7.79 -2.38
N MET A 326 22.34 -7.40 -3.48
CA MET A 326 22.34 -6.01 -3.95
C MET A 326 21.71 -5.07 -2.92
N ILE A 327 20.53 -5.42 -2.39
CA ILE A 327 19.82 -4.62 -1.39
C ILE A 327 20.71 -4.47 -0.15
N GLU A 328 21.19 -5.57 0.42
CA GLU A 328 22.02 -5.57 1.63
C GLU A 328 23.32 -4.79 1.45
N ARG A 329 23.99 -4.94 0.29
CA ARG A 329 25.20 -4.18 -0.05
C ARG A 329 24.92 -2.68 -0.05
N LYS A 330 23.82 -2.24 -0.66
CA LYS A 330 23.48 -0.81 -0.75
C LYS A 330 23.02 -0.24 0.60
N LEU A 331 22.23 -1.00 1.38
CA LEU A 331 21.88 -0.63 2.76
C LEU A 331 23.13 -0.47 3.64
N LYS A 332 24.09 -1.39 3.51
CA LYS A 332 25.38 -1.32 4.22
C LYS A 332 26.24 -0.15 3.76
N ALA A 333 26.26 0.15 2.46
CA ALA A 333 26.99 1.28 1.92
C ALA A 333 26.42 2.63 2.40
N TYR A 334 25.10 2.71 2.57
CA TYR A 334 24.44 3.85 3.22
C TYR A 334 24.81 3.96 4.72
N GLY A 335 25.06 2.82 5.37
CA GLY A 335 25.41 2.76 6.79
C GLY A 335 24.19 2.59 7.69
N LEU A 336 23.11 1.98 7.18
CA LEU A 336 21.92 1.69 7.97
C LEU A 336 22.26 0.78 9.16
N LYS A 337 21.74 1.12 10.34
CA LYS A 337 21.94 0.38 11.59
C LYS A 337 20.60 0.02 12.20
N LYS A 338 20.59 -1.06 12.99
CA LYS A 338 19.43 -1.44 13.78
C LYS A 338 19.08 -0.35 14.79
N VAL A 339 17.79 -0.28 15.11
CA VAL A 339 17.29 0.63 16.14
C VAL A 339 17.77 0.15 17.50
N ILE A 340 18.37 1.06 18.25
CA ILE A 340 18.74 0.85 19.65
C ILE A 340 18.10 2.02 20.40
N PRO A 341 17.10 1.77 21.27
CA PRO A 341 16.53 2.81 22.11
C PRO A 341 17.55 3.41 23.08
N ASP A 342 17.17 4.49 23.75
CA ASP A 342 18.02 5.12 24.75
C ASP A 342 18.26 4.22 25.98
N GLU A 343 19.29 4.58 26.75
CA GLU A 343 19.72 3.85 27.94
C GLU A 343 18.62 3.76 29.02
N GLU A 344 17.74 4.77 29.09
CA GLU A 344 16.66 4.80 30.07
C GLU A 344 15.62 3.72 29.75
N LEU A 345 15.11 3.67 28.51
CA LEU A 345 14.16 2.65 28.08
C LEU A 345 14.79 1.25 28.17
N LEU A 346 16.04 1.09 27.74
CA LEU A 346 16.76 -0.19 27.84
C LEU A 346 16.85 -0.68 29.30
N THR A 347 17.19 0.22 30.22
CA THR A 347 17.28 -0.09 31.65
C THR A 347 15.91 -0.49 32.23
N GLN A 348 14.86 0.25 31.89
CA GLN A 348 13.51 -0.05 32.36
C GLN A 348 13.01 -1.40 31.81
N ALA A 349 13.20 -1.65 30.50
CA ALA A 349 12.80 -2.89 29.85
C ALA A 349 13.56 -4.10 30.43
N TYR A 350 14.87 -3.97 30.63
CA TYR A 350 15.69 -5.02 31.25
C TYR A 350 15.16 -5.41 32.65
N ARG A 351 14.82 -4.43 33.49
CA ARG A 351 14.28 -4.69 34.84
C ARG A 351 12.95 -5.46 34.79
N GLU A 352 12.05 -5.08 33.90
CA GLU A 352 10.74 -5.74 33.77
C GLU A 352 10.88 -7.14 33.14
N PHE A 353 11.77 -7.34 32.16
CA PHE A 353 12.06 -8.66 31.63
C PHE A 353 12.69 -9.58 32.68
N HIS A 354 13.64 -9.08 33.48
CA HIS A 354 14.22 -9.84 34.58
C HIS A 354 13.17 -10.21 35.63
N ARG A 355 12.29 -9.25 35.99
CA ARG A 355 11.14 -9.53 36.87
C ARG A 355 10.22 -10.61 36.28
N SER A 356 9.95 -10.55 34.98
CA SER A 356 9.13 -11.54 34.29
C SER A 356 9.75 -12.94 34.33
N GLN A 357 11.08 -13.06 34.23
CA GLN A 357 11.77 -14.34 34.34
C GLN A 357 11.65 -14.91 35.75
N LEU A 358 11.89 -14.11 36.79
CA LEU A 358 11.74 -14.54 38.18
C LEU A 358 10.31 -14.99 38.51
N LEU A 359 9.30 -14.27 38.01
CA LEU A 359 7.89 -14.66 38.18
C LEU A 359 7.60 -16.00 37.48
N ARG A 360 8.13 -16.20 36.27
CA ARG A 360 7.96 -17.45 35.53
C ARG A 360 8.59 -18.64 36.25
N GLU A 361 9.81 -18.50 36.73
CA GLU A 361 10.50 -19.56 37.49
C GLU A 361 9.69 -19.95 38.74
N LYS A 362 9.16 -18.96 39.47
CA LYS A 362 8.31 -19.21 40.64
C LYS A 362 6.98 -19.86 40.27
N PHE A 363 6.40 -19.49 39.13
CA PHE A 363 5.17 -20.10 38.64
C PHE A 363 5.38 -21.54 38.18
N GLU A 364 6.51 -21.83 37.53
CA GLU A 364 6.92 -23.18 37.13
C GLU A 364 7.21 -24.08 38.35
N GLU A 365 7.84 -23.54 39.40
CA GLU A 365 8.05 -24.24 40.68
C GLU A 365 6.71 -24.59 41.33
N MET A 366 5.80 -23.61 41.48
CA MET A 366 4.45 -23.86 41.99
C MET A 366 3.68 -24.84 41.10
N GLN A 367 3.78 -24.73 39.78
CA GLN A 367 3.13 -25.65 38.86
C GLN A 367 3.65 -27.08 39.04
N GLY A 368 4.96 -27.28 39.28
CA GLY A 368 5.52 -28.58 39.62
C GLY A 368 4.91 -29.16 40.90
N GLU A 369 4.79 -28.35 41.96
CA GLU A 369 4.13 -28.75 43.21
C GLU A 369 2.64 -29.10 43.00
N PHE A 370 1.95 -28.34 42.14
CA PHE A 370 0.56 -28.63 41.76
C PHE A 370 0.44 -29.86 40.85
N GLU A 371 1.39 -30.12 39.96
CA GLU A 371 1.39 -31.30 39.08
C GLU A 371 1.65 -32.59 39.88
N GLU A 372 2.55 -32.56 40.86
CA GLU A 372 2.76 -33.67 41.80
C GLU A 372 1.52 -33.95 42.68
N SER A 373 0.78 -32.92 43.07
CA SER A 373 -0.45 -33.05 43.86
C SER A 373 -1.74 -33.26 43.04
N THR A 374 -1.75 -32.93 41.75
CA THR A 374 -2.94 -33.10 40.88
C THR A 374 -3.14 -34.54 40.40
N THR A 375 -2.12 -35.40 40.48
CA THR A 375 -2.30 -36.86 40.42
C THR A 375 -3.22 -37.41 41.52
N GLU A 376 -3.51 -36.63 42.57
CA GLU A 376 -4.44 -36.96 43.66
C GLU A 376 -5.78 -36.21 43.60
N ILE A 377 -6.10 -35.48 42.52
CA ILE A 377 -7.46 -34.89 42.41
C ILE A 377 -8.48 -36.03 42.36
N GLU A 378 -9.23 -36.20 43.45
CA GLU A 378 -10.32 -37.17 43.53
C GLU A 378 -11.45 -36.79 42.55
N VAL A 379 -11.40 -37.36 41.36
CA VAL A 379 -12.50 -37.27 40.41
C VAL A 379 -13.69 -38.05 40.98
N PRO A 380 -14.89 -37.45 41.08
CA PRO A 380 -16.06 -38.16 41.58
C PRO A 380 -16.34 -39.42 40.75
N LYS A 381 -16.42 -40.59 41.39
CA LYS A 381 -16.62 -41.91 40.74
C LYS A 381 -17.80 -41.97 39.73
N ASN A 382 -18.81 -41.11 39.90
CA ASN A 382 -19.98 -41.02 39.03
C ASN A 382 -20.10 -39.64 38.34
N LEU A 383 -18.98 -39.03 37.93
CA LEU A 383 -18.94 -37.69 37.32
C LEU A 383 -19.93 -37.57 36.15
N GLN A 384 -19.97 -38.56 35.25
CA GLN A 384 -20.88 -38.56 34.11
C GLN A 384 -22.36 -38.53 34.52
N GLU A 385 -22.75 -39.27 35.55
CA GLU A 385 -24.12 -39.27 36.07
C GLU A 385 -24.45 -37.93 36.74
N LYS A 386 -23.51 -37.36 37.48
CA LYS A 386 -23.65 -36.03 38.10
C LYS A 386 -23.80 -34.94 37.05
N VAL A 387 -22.99 -34.96 35.98
CA VAL A 387 -23.10 -34.03 34.84
C VAL A 387 -24.45 -34.19 34.14
N ARG A 388 -24.88 -35.44 33.85
CA ARG A 388 -26.21 -35.71 33.26
C ARG A 388 -27.35 -35.21 34.15
N ALA A 389 -27.27 -35.40 35.47
CA ALA A 389 -28.28 -34.89 36.41
C ALA A 389 -28.33 -33.36 36.41
N ARG A 390 -27.19 -32.68 36.25
CA ARG A 390 -27.14 -31.22 36.11
C ARG A 390 -27.72 -30.74 34.80
N LEU A 391 -27.37 -31.36 33.68
CA LEU A 391 -27.92 -31.02 32.36
C LEU A 391 -29.43 -31.29 32.26
N ASN A 392 -29.93 -32.35 32.90
CA ASN A 392 -31.38 -32.61 32.98
C ASN A 392 -32.13 -31.52 33.77
N LYS A 393 -31.48 -30.95 34.80
CA LYS A 393 -32.06 -29.86 35.61
C LYS A 393 -31.86 -28.49 34.97
N HIS A 394 -30.82 -28.32 34.16
CA HIS A 394 -30.41 -27.09 33.50
C HIS A 394 -30.02 -27.37 32.04
N PRO A 395 -31.02 -27.60 31.15
CA PRO A 395 -30.78 -27.97 29.74
C PRO A 395 -30.17 -26.84 28.90
N ASP A 396 -30.12 -25.61 29.44
CA ASP A 396 -29.47 -24.42 28.89
C ASP A 396 -27.93 -24.44 29.01
N LEU A 397 -27.37 -25.40 29.74
CA LEU A 397 -25.94 -25.51 29.99
C LEU A 397 -25.24 -26.48 29.03
N ARG A 398 -23.97 -26.21 28.75
CA ARG A 398 -23.09 -27.17 28.06
C ARG A 398 -22.44 -28.08 29.11
N TRP A 399 -21.89 -29.21 28.69
CA TRP A 399 -21.37 -30.23 29.60
C TRP A 399 -20.18 -29.74 30.47
N ASP A 400 -19.38 -28.80 29.98
CA ASP A 400 -18.26 -28.14 30.68
C ASP A 400 -18.76 -27.18 31.77
N ASP A 401 -19.81 -26.39 31.49
CA ASP A 401 -20.53 -25.61 32.51
C ASP A 401 -21.05 -26.52 33.64
N ALA A 402 -21.61 -27.67 33.25
CA ALA A 402 -22.12 -28.65 34.20
C ALA A 402 -21.01 -29.31 35.04
N ILE A 403 -19.79 -29.44 34.51
CA ILE A 403 -18.62 -29.90 35.27
C ILE A 403 -18.20 -28.85 36.32
N GLN A 404 -18.17 -27.55 35.97
CA GLN A 404 -17.88 -26.49 36.93
C GLN A 404 -18.87 -26.50 38.11
N ILE A 405 -20.15 -26.74 37.83
CA ILE A 405 -21.21 -26.85 38.87
C ILE A 405 -21.08 -28.14 39.70
N VAL A 406 -20.47 -29.20 39.14
CA VAL A 406 -20.16 -30.43 39.89
C VAL A 406 -18.95 -30.23 40.79
N LEU A 407 -17.96 -29.44 40.35
CA LEU A 407 -16.80 -29.01 41.14
C LEU A 407 -17.20 -28.09 42.30
N ASP A 408 -17.98 -27.04 42.02
CA ASP A 408 -18.54 -26.16 43.03
C ASP A 408 -19.99 -25.78 42.68
N LYS A 409 -20.91 -26.09 43.60
CA LYS A 409 -22.35 -25.85 43.41
C LYS A 409 -22.71 -24.36 43.40
N SER A 410 -21.85 -23.48 43.92
CA SER A 410 -22.08 -22.03 43.97
C SER A 410 -21.89 -21.35 42.59
N GLN A 411 -21.15 -22.00 41.68
CA GLN A 411 -20.78 -21.52 40.35
C GLN A 411 -21.97 -21.34 39.37
N LEU A 412 -23.16 -21.89 39.67
CA LEU A 412 -24.31 -21.83 38.75
C LEU A 412 -24.72 -20.38 38.40
N HIS A 413 -24.62 -19.46 39.36
CA HIS A 413 -24.94 -18.05 39.12
C HIS A 413 -23.84 -17.33 38.34
N GLU A 414 -22.57 -17.69 38.56
CA GLU A 414 -21.41 -17.12 37.86
C GLU A 414 -21.37 -17.55 36.39
N VAL A 415 -21.53 -18.85 36.11
CA VAL A 415 -21.61 -19.41 34.75
C VAL A 415 -22.71 -18.74 33.92
N ARG A 416 -23.88 -18.47 34.54
CA ARG A 416 -24.99 -17.78 33.86
C ARG A 416 -24.70 -16.30 33.60
N ALA A 417 -24.05 -15.62 34.55
CA ALA A 417 -23.64 -14.24 34.37
C ALA A 417 -22.57 -14.10 33.27
N GLU A 418 -21.63 -15.03 33.17
CA GLU A 418 -20.63 -15.08 32.10
C GLU A 418 -21.25 -15.35 30.73
N LYS A 419 -22.21 -16.28 30.64
CA LYS A 419 -22.98 -16.51 29.41
C LYS A 419 -23.77 -15.28 28.96
N GLN A 420 -24.36 -14.53 29.88
CA GLN A 420 -25.08 -13.30 29.56
C GLN A 420 -24.12 -12.21 29.07
N LYS A 421 -22.95 -12.05 29.68
CA LYS A 421 -21.89 -11.15 29.20
C LYS A 421 -21.36 -11.58 27.83
N ALA A 422 -21.16 -12.89 27.61
CA ALA A 422 -20.72 -13.43 26.33
C ALA A 422 -21.75 -13.17 25.23
N ARG A 423 -23.05 -13.36 25.50
CA ARG A 423 -24.14 -13.06 24.57
C ARG A 423 -24.27 -11.57 24.24
N GLN A 424 -24.06 -10.69 25.23
CA GLN A 424 -23.99 -9.24 25.01
C GLN A 424 -22.76 -8.83 24.16
N LYS A 425 -21.63 -9.54 24.31
CA LYS A 425 -20.39 -9.27 23.58
C LYS A 425 -20.38 -9.86 22.17
N SER A 426 -21.05 -10.99 21.94
CA SER A 426 -21.08 -11.67 20.65
C SER A 426 -22.15 -11.14 19.67
N GLY A 427 -23.11 -10.34 20.16
CA GLY A 427 -24.33 -10.02 19.41
C GLY A 427 -25.26 -11.24 19.29
N ASP A 428 -26.56 -11.00 19.19
CA ASP A 428 -27.56 -12.05 18.96
C ASP A 428 -27.54 -12.40 17.46
N PHE A 429 -27.10 -13.61 17.10
CA PHE A 429 -27.09 -14.07 15.70
C PHE A 429 -28.49 -14.46 15.18
N THR A 430 -29.55 -13.92 15.79
CA THR A 430 -30.95 -14.22 15.46
C THR A 430 -31.72 -13.08 14.82
N ASP A 431 -31.10 -11.93 14.52
CA ASP A 431 -31.68 -10.97 13.58
C ASP A 431 -31.34 -11.38 12.15
N GLY A 432 -31.86 -12.55 11.78
CA GLY A 432 -32.24 -12.77 10.40
C GLY A 432 -33.47 -11.91 10.15
N ASP A 433 -33.28 -10.75 9.51
CA ASP A 433 -34.34 -10.06 8.78
C ASP A 433 -34.78 -10.96 7.61
N GLY A 434 -35.52 -12.02 7.95
CA GLY A 434 -36.47 -12.66 7.07
C GLY A 434 -37.69 -11.76 6.98
N ALA A 435 -37.58 -10.69 6.19
CA ALA A 435 -38.75 -10.04 5.64
C ALA A 435 -39.29 -10.92 4.49
N ALA A 436 -40.37 -11.63 4.78
CA ALA A 436 -41.31 -12.11 3.79
C ALA A 436 -42.04 -10.93 3.12
#